data_AF-A0A7I8F069-F1
#
_entry.id   AF-A0A7I8F069-F1
#
_cell.length_a   1.000
_cell.length_b   1.000
_cell.length_c   1.000
_cell.angle_alpha   90.00
_cell.angle_beta   90.00
_cell.angle_gamma   90.00
#
_symmetry.space_group_name_H-M   'P 1'
#
loop_
_entity.id
_entity.type
_entity.pdbx_description
1 polymer ?
#
loop_
_entity_poly.entity_id
_entity_poly.type
_entity_poly.pdbx_seq_one_letter_code
_entity_poly.pdbx_strand_id
1 'polypeptide(L)'
;MPIAQISNLMSVAIGIICLFISMRAFFIYNLSRNDMLFILGFSMALIAAGTLFGSLGDAHLRGIKYTGEWARAFGACSGGLFIFLSALVTSRGQMQNLKRWQFVFAALFIVVALCTPLYPPITNPWITFGLNMCRIIIYACAFIRYAVLYAAKSTRFSLIMCAGFLVLVIGYTLNIPGTFQAGLVFISVIAAAIRIGAFLTLLTAYSIG
;
A
#
# COMPACT_ATOMS: atom_id res chain seq x y z
N MET A 1 -18.33 13.10 -14.77
CA MET A 1 -17.16 12.18 -14.87
C MET A 1 -17.65 10.75 -14.80
N PRO A 2 -17.23 9.84 -15.69
CA PRO A 2 -17.48 8.42 -15.52
C PRO A 2 -16.95 7.94 -14.16
N ILE A 3 -17.69 7.08 -13.47
CA ILE A 3 -17.41 6.63 -12.09
C ILE A 3 -16.00 6.02 -11.95
N ALA A 4 -15.47 5.42 -13.02
CA ALA A 4 -14.10 4.92 -13.07
C ALA A 4 -13.03 6.02 -12.87
N GLN A 5 -13.25 7.23 -13.39
CA GLN A 5 -12.33 8.36 -13.19
C GLN A 5 -12.33 8.84 -11.73
N ILE A 6 -13.46 8.74 -11.03
CA ILE A 6 -13.55 9.09 -9.61
C ILE A 6 -12.68 8.15 -8.78
N SER A 7 -12.74 6.84 -9.04
CA SER A 7 -11.88 5.84 -8.38
C SER A 7 -10.38 6.11 -8.61
N ASN A 8 -10.01 6.54 -9.82
CA ASN A 8 -8.62 6.90 -10.14
C ASN A 8 -8.16 8.16 -9.41
N LEU A 9 -9.03 9.18 -9.33
CA LEU A 9 -8.74 10.40 -8.57
C LEU A 9 -8.55 10.10 -7.06
N MET A 10 -9.38 9.21 -6.51
CA MET A 10 -9.25 8.76 -5.12
C MET A 10 -7.94 8.00 -4.87
N SER A 11 -7.44 7.27 -5.86
CA SER A 11 -6.12 6.62 -5.77
C SER A 11 -4.99 7.65 -5.69
N VAL A 12 -5.10 8.80 -6.35
CA VAL A 12 -4.13 9.89 -6.20
C VAL A 12 -4.10 10.41 -4.76
N ALA A 13 -5.27 10.57 -4.12
CA ALA A 13 -5.34 10.97 -2.71
C ALA A 13 -4.64 9.97 -1.79
N ILE A 14 -4.82 8.66 -2.02
CA ILE A 14 -4.08 7.60 -1.30
C ILE A 14 -2.56 7.78 -1.47
N GLY A 15 -2.11 7.99 -2.71
CA GLY A 15 -0.70 8.22 -3.02
C GLY A 15 -0.13 9.42 -2.26
N ILE A 16 -0.85 10.54 -2.23
CA ILE A 16 -0.45 11.75 -1.50
C ILE A 16 -0.35 11.50 0.01
N ILE A 17 -1.35 10.84 0.62
CA ILE A 17 -1.32 10.50 2.05
C ILE A 17 -0.10 9.62 2.37
N CYS A 18 0.17 8.62 1.52
CA CYS A 18 1.34 7.75 1.69
C CYS A 18 2.67 8.52 1.59
N LEU A 19 2.77 9.52 0.69
CA LEU A 19 3.93 10.40 0.63
C LEU A 19 4.10 11.21 1.91
N PHE A 20 3.02 11.75 2.48
CA PHE A 20 3.08 12.46 3.75
C PHE A 20 3.58 11.56 4.90
N ILE A 21 3.07 10.33 4.99
CA ILE A 21 3.54 9.35 5.99
C ILE A 21 5.03 9.07 5.76
N SER A 22 5.44 8.86 4.51
CA SER A 22 6.82 8.58 4.14
C SER A 22 7.77 9.72 4.53
N MET A 23 7.45 10.96 4.14
CA MET A 23 8.24 12.14 4.48
C MET A 23 8.39 12.31 6.00
N ARG A 24 7.30 12.15 6.75
CA ARG A 24 7.32 12.24 8.20
C ARG A 24 8.18 11.12 8.82
N ALA A 25 8.04 9.89 8.34
CA ALA A 25 8.84 8.76 8.82
C ALA A 25 10.34 8.97 8.56
N PHE A 26 10.71 9.50 7.38
CA PHE A 26 12.11 9.84 7.08
C PHE A 26 12.64 11.01 7.92
N PHE A 27 11.82 12.02 8.19
CA PHE A 27 12.19 13.13 9.07
C PHE A 27 12.52 12.62 10.48
N ILE A 28 11.65 11.80 11.07
CA ILE A 28 11.87 11.22 12.40
C ILE A 28 13.02 10.21 12.37
N TYR A 29 13.21 9.46 11.28
CA TYR A 29 14.37 8.60 11.10
C TYR A 29 15.69 9.39 11.16
N ASN A 30 15.76 10.56 10.51
CA ASN A 30 16.97 11.36 10.52
C ASN A 30 17.34 11.84 11.93
N LEU A 31 16.34 12.08 12.79
CA LEU A 31 16.51 12.46 14.19
C LEU A 31 16.85 11.28 15.10
N SER A 32 16.11 10.18 15.00
CA SER A 32 16.17 9.03 15.92
C SER A 32 17.13 7.91 15.51
N ARG A 33 17.54 7.89 14.23
CA ARG A 33 18.33 6.82 13.59
C ARG A 33 17.72 5.42 13.75
N ASN A 34 16.39 5.33 13.93
CA ASN A 34 15.70 4.05 14.09
C ASN A 34 15.40 3.39 12.73
N ASP A 35 16.07 2.28 12.43
CA ASP A 35 15.92 1.55 11.16
C ASP A 35 14.48 1.12 10.85
N MET A 36 13.63 0.89 11.86
CA MET A 36 12.22 0.55 11.64
C MET A 36 11.46 1.69 10.93
N LEU A 37 11.74 2.95 11.30
CA LEU A 37 11.12 4.12 10.69
C LEU A 37 11.61 4.33 9.25
N PHE A 38 12.86 3.98 8.97
CA PHE A 38 13.37 3.97 7.60
C PHE A 38 12.59 2.98 6.74
N ILE A 39 12.45 1.74 7.21
CA ILE A 39 11.78 0.68 6.43
C ILE A 39 10.34 1.05 6.17
N LEU A 40 9.64 1.51 7.19
CA LEU A 40 8.28 1.99 7.05
C LEU A 40 8.19 3.16 6.05
N GLY A 41 9.00 4.20 6.23
CA GLY A 41 8.94 5.39 5.39
C GLY A 41 9.18 5.03 3.92
N PHE A 42 10.13 4.14 3.67
CA PHE A 42 10.43 3.64 2.35
C PHE A 42 9.31 2.74 1.78
N SER A 43 8.66 1.91 2.60
CA SER A 43 7.49 1.14 2.20
C SER A 43 6.32 2.02 1.80
N MET A 44 6.06 3.10 2.55
CA MET A 44 5.02 4.06 2.22
C MET A 44 5.35 4.84 0.95
N ALA A 45 6.63 5.15 0.71
CA ALA A 45 7.07 5.71 -0.58
C ALA A 45 6.83 4.73 -1.74
N LEU A 46 7.09 3.43 -1.57
CA LEU A 46 6.80 2.43 -2.60
C LEU A 46 5.30 2.29 -2.89
N ILE A 47 4.46 2.29 -1.84
CA ILE A 47 3.00 2.28 -2.00
C ILE A 47 2.54 3.54 -2.74
N ALA A 48 3.06 4.71 -2.36
CA ALA A 48 2.75 5.98 -3.00
C ALA A 48 3.16 5.98 -4.48
N ALA A 49 4.41 5.62 -4.77
CA ALA A 49 4.93 5.56 -6.13
C ALA A 49 4.11 4.59 -6.98
N GLY A 50 3.89 3.36 -6.52
CA GLY A 50 3.06 2.38 -7.23
C GLY A 50 1.66 2.90 -7.50
N THR A 51 1.04 3.57 -6.53
CA THR A 51 -0.31 4.12 -6.68
C THR A 51 -0.35 5.26 -7.71
N LEU A 52 0.62 6.18 -7.66
CA LEU A 52 0.71 7.31 -8.59
C LEU A 52 1.07 6.87 -10.02
N PHE A 53 2.05 5.96 -10.18
CA PHE A 53 2.36 5.35 -11.48
C PHE A 53 1.14 4.62 -12.05
N GLY A 54 0.38 3.93 -11.20
CA GLY A 54 -0.89 3.33 -11.58
C GLY A 54 -1.85 4.35 -12.17
N SER A 55 -2.07 5.45 -11.45
CA SER A 55 -3.01 6.51 -11.87
C SER A 55 -2.55 7.26 -13.13
N LEU A 56 -1.23 7.43 -13.33
CA LEU A 56 -0.68 7.99 -14.57
C LEU A 56 -0.92 7.07 -15.77
N GLY A 57 -0.88 5.75 -15.55
CA GLY A 57 -1.12 4.78 -16.62
C GLY A 57 -2.54 4.84 -17.17
N ASP A 58 -3.51 5.09 -16.29
CA ASP A 58 -4.93 5.22 -16.66
C ASP A 58 -5.23 6.52 -17.44
N ALA A 59 -4.34 7.52 -17.38
CA ALA A 59 -4.53 8.85 -17.97
C ALA A 59 -4.25 8.93 -19.49
N HIS A 60 -3.94 7.82 -20.17
CA HIS A 60 -3.71 7.74 -21.62
C HIS A 60 -2.77 8.83 -22.16
N LEU A 61 -1.53 8.87 -21.67
CA LEU A 61 -0.50 9.76 -22.21
C LEU A 61 -0.14 9.34 -23.65
N ARG A 62 -0.56 10.13 -24.64
CA ARG A 62 -0.10 10.08 -26.05
C ARG A 62 -0.34 8.76 -26.80
N GLY A 63 -1.47 8.08 -26.57
CA GLY A 63 -1.88 6.91 -27.38
C GLY A 63 -1.18 5.59 -27.06
N ILE A 64 -0.23 5.58 -26.12
CA ILE A 64 0.37 4.35 -25.58
C ILE A 64 -0.47 3.94 -24.35
N LYS A 65 -1.11 2.77 -24.41
CA LYS A 65 -1.83 2.21 -23.25
C LYS A 65 -0.82 1.77 -22.20
N TYR A 66 -0.67 2.57 -21.15
CA TYR A 66 0.29 2.32 -20.09
C TYR A 66 -0.41 1.54 -18.97
N THR A 67 -0.08 0.27 -18.80
CA THR A 67 -0.80 -0.66 -17.91
C THR A 67 -0.35 -0.53 -16.45
N GLY A 68 -0.69 0.60 -15.82
CA GLY A 68 -0.25 0.97 -14.47
C GLY A 68 -0.65 0.03 -13.33
N GLU A 69 -1.53 -0.95 -13.59
CA GLU A 69 -2.02 -1.90 -12.59
C GLU A 69 -0.93 -2.79 -11.98
N TRP A 70 0.06 -3.19 -12.78
CA TRP A 70 1.20 -3.99 -12.33
C TRP A 70 2.06 -3.24 -11.33
N ALA A 71 2.44 -2.00 -11.66
CA ALA A 71 3.20 -1.12 -10.77
C ALA A 71 2.42 -0.84 -9.47
N ARG A 72 1.11 -0.57 -9.59
CA ARG A 72 0.21 -0.37 -8.45
C ARG A 72 0.17 -1.60 -7.53
N ALA A 73 0.06 -2.80 -8.10
CA ALA A 73 0.04 -4.03 -7.32
C ALA A 73 1.37 -4.35 -6.67
N PHE A 74 2.47 -4.22 -7.40
CA PHE A 74 3.79 -4.47 -6.87
C PHE A 74 4.12 -3.50 -5.72
N GLY A 75 3.88 -2.20 -5.89
CA GLY A 75 4.14 -1.19 -4.86
C GLY A 75 3.32 -1.45 -3.59
N ALA A 76 2.02 -1.75 -3.74
CA ALA A 76 1.15 -2.06 -2.61
C ALA A 76 1.55 -3.35 -1.87
N CYS A 77 1.83 -4.43 -2.61
CA CYS A 77 2.20 -5.72 -2.02
C CYS A 77 3.59 -5.65 -1.36
N SER A 78 4.60 -5.14 -2.06
CA SER A 78 5.96 -5.04 -1.52
C SER A 78 6.00 -4.10 -0.31
N GLY A 79 5.41 -2.90 -0.40
CA GLY A 79 5.35 -1.97 0.73
C GLY A 79 4.62 -2.57 1.93
N GLY A 80 3.44 -3.16 1.73
CA GLY A 80 2.70 -3.84 2.79
C GLY A 80 3.50 -4.98 3.42
N LEU A 81 4.20 -5.77 2.61
CA LEU A 81 5.02 -6.89 3.09
C LEU A 81 6.17 -6.41 3.96
N PHE A 82 6.91 -5.38 3.54
CA PHE A 82 8.00 -4.83 4.35
C PHE A 82 7.51 -4.19 5.64
N ILE A 83 6.32 -3.56 5.64
CA ILE A 83 5.69 -3.07 6.88
C ILE A 83 5.41 -4.22 7.82
N PHE A 84 4.80 -5.31 7.33
CA PHE A 84 4.54 -6.50 8.13
C PHE A 84 5.83 -7.14 8.66
N LEU A 85 6.81 -7.38 7.79
CA LEU A 85 8.09 -7.99 8.17
C LEU A 85 8.83 -7.13 9.21
N SER A 86 8.77 -5.80 9.09
CA SER A 86 9.40 -4.89 10.07
C SER A 86 8.81 -5.05 11.48
N ALA A 87 7.54 -5.45 11.60
CA ALA A 87 6.90 -5.71 12.89
C ALA A 87 7.23 -7.09 13.48
N LEU A 88 7.80 -8.01 12.68
CA LEU A 88 8.25 -9.33 13.13
C LEU A 88 9.71 -9.33 13.55
N VAL A 89 10.52 -8.44 12.99
CA VAL A 89 11.95 -8.37 13.28
C VAL A 89 12.20 -7.89 14.72
N THR A 90 12.99 -8.65 15.47
CA THR A 90 13.37 -8.33 16.85
C THR A 90 14.84 -7.95 16.99
N SER A 91 15.71 -8.38 16.07
CA SER A 91 17.14 -8.14 16.12
C SER A 91 17.61 -7.06 15.13
N ARG A 92 18.65 -6.31 15.51
CA ARG A 92 19.25 -5.26 14.64
C ARG A 92 19.81 -5.84 13.34
N GLY A 93 20.43 -7.02 13.37
CA GLY A 93 20.99 -7.67 12.18
C GLY A 93 19.92 -8.06 11.16
N GLN A 94 18.79 -8.61 11.62
CA GLN A 94 17.63 -8.88 10.76
C GLN A 94 17.05 -7.60 10.16
N MET A 95 17.04 -6.49 10.92
CA MET A 95 16.54 -5.20 10.43
C MET A 95 17.42 -4.65 9.31
N GLN A 96 18.74 -4.76 9.44
CA GLN A 96 19.68 -4.37 8.39
C GLN A 96 19.52 -5.23 7.13
N ASN A 97 19.33 -6.54 7.29
CA ASN A 97 19.05 -7.43 6.16
C ASN A 97 17.72 -7.06 5.49
N LEU A 98 16.68 -6.77 6.26
CA LEU A 98 15.38 -6.36 5.74
C LEU A 98 15.49 -5.05 4.94
N LYS A 99 16.27 -4.08 5.43
CA LYS A 99 16.59 -2.84 4.72
C LYS A 99 17.30 -3.09 3.38
N ARG A 100 18.27 -4.01 3.33
CA ARG A 100 18.95 -4.41 2.09
C ARG A 100 17.97 -5.03 1.09
N TRP A 101 17.14 -5.97 1.54
CA TRP A 101 16.10 -6.55 0.71
C TRP A 101 15.11 -5.52 0.18
N GLN A 102 14.79 -4.50 0.98
CA GLN A 102 13.89 -3.43 0.56
C GLN A 102 14.47 -2.62 -0.60
N PHE A 103 15.78 -2.36 -0.62
CA PHE A 103 16.44 -1.74 -1.76
C PHE A 103 16.39 -2.62 -3.01
N VAL A 104 16.59 -3.93 -2.87
CA VAL A 104 16.45 -4.89 -3.98
C VAL A 104 15.03 -4.85 -4.55
N PHE A 105 14.01 -4.86 -3.69
CA PHE A 105 12.61 -4.76 -4.12
C PHE A 105 12.26 -3.40 -4.72
N ALA A 106 12.88 -2.31 -4.27
CA ALA A 106 12.72 -1.01 -4.93
C ALA A 106 13.37 -0.99 -6.33
N ALA A 107 14.55 -1.57 -6.49
CA ALA A 107 15.17 -1.71 -7.81
C ALA A 107 14.27 -2.54 -8.73
N LEU A 108 13.71 -3.65 -8.23
CA LEU A 108 12.72 -4.45 -8.97
C LEU A 108 11.46 -3.64 -9.29
N PHE A 109 10.95 -2.83 -8.36
CA PHE A 109 9.82 -1.94 -8.62
C PHE A 109 10.13 -0.95 -9.74
N ILE A 110 11.32 -0.34 -9.76
CA ILE A 110 11.72 0.57 -10.83
C ILE A 110 11.75 -0.17 -12.18
N VAL A 111 12.30 -1.39 -12.23
CA VAL A 111 12.28 -2.22 -13.44
C VAL A 111 10.85 -2.49 -13.88
N VAL A 112 9.97 -2.91 -12.97
CA VAL A 112 8.55 -3.14 -13.27
C VAL A 112 7.88 -1.85 -13.78
N ALA A 113 8.13 -0.71 -13.14
CA ALA A 113 7.56 0.58 -13.51
C ALA A 113 8.03 1.04 -14.89
N LEU A 114 9.30 0.84 -15.24
CA LEU A 114 9.86 1.16 -16.55
C LEU A 114 9.40 0.18 -17.64
N CYS A 115 9.23 -1.10 -17.30
CA CYS A 115 8.72 -2.13 -18.21
C CYS A 115 7.19 -2.12 -18.34
N THR A 116 6.46 -1.28 -17.60
CA THR A 116 5.00 -1.10 -17.70
C THR A 116 4.47 -0.99 -19.15
N PRO A 117 5.10 -0.24 -20.08
CA PRO A 117 4.66 -0.19 -21.48
C PRO A 117 4.67 -1.54 -22.20
N LEU A 118 5.49 -2.49 -21.75
CA LEU A 118 5.66 -3.80 -22.35
C LEU A 118 4.71 -4.85 -21.73
N TYR A 119 4.13 -4.56 -20.56
CA TYR A 119 3.26 -5.51 -19.87
C TYR A 119 1.84 -5.50 -20.46
N PRO A 120 1.24 -6.69 -20.67
CA PRO A 120 -0.14 -6.77 -21.13
C PRO A 120 -1.10 -6.21 -20.06
N PRO A 121 -2.24 -5.61 -20.47
CA PRO A 121 -3.27 -5.19 -19.54
C PRO A 121 -3.84 -6.38 -18.77
N ILE A 122 -4.21 -6.20 -17.50
CA ILE A 122 -4.83 -7.25 -16.69
C ILE A 122 -6.31 -7.34 -17.06
N THR A 123 -6.61 -8.07 -18.14
CA THR A 123 -7.98 -8.31 -18.59
C THR A 123 -8.65 -9.48 -17.85
N ASN A 124 -7.86 -10.38 -17.29
CA ASN A 124 -8.36 -11.56 -16.59
C ASN A 124 -8.74 -11.22 -15.14
N PRO A 125 -10.03 -11.30 -14.75
CA PRO A 125 -10.48 -10.95 -13.40
C PRO A 125 -9.85 -11.83 -12.31
N TRP A 126 -9.43 -13.06 -12.64
CA TRP A 126 -8.76 -13.97 -11.70
C TRP A 126 -7.39 -13.46 -11.28
N ILE A 127 -6.67 -12.78 -12.18
CA ILE A 127 -5.36 -12.18 -11.86
C ILE A 127 -5.56 -11.00 -10.90
N THR A 128 -6.53 -10.13 -11.19
CA THR A 128 -6.88 -8.99 -10.33
C THR A 128 -7.35 -9.45 -8.96
N PHE A 129 -8.15 -10.52 -8.90
CA PHE A 129 -8.57 -11.17 -7.67
C PHE A 129 -7.36 -11.69 -6.89
N GLY A 130 -6.45 -12.45 -7.52
CA GLY A 130 -5.25 -12.97 -6.90
C GLY A 130 -4.37 -11.87 -6.30
N LEU A 131 -4.14 -10.78 -7.05
CA LEU A 131 -3.37 -9.63 -6.58
C LEU A 131 -4.04 -8.92 -5.40
N ASN A 132 -5.37 -8.77 -5.41
CA ASN A 132 -6.11 -8.23 -4.28
C ASN A 132 -6.06 -9.17 -3.06
N MET A 133 -6.14 -10.49 -3.26
CA MET A 133 -6.00 -11.47 -2.19
C MET A 133 -4.62 -11.42 -1.54
N CYS A 134 -3.55 -11.27 -2.33
CA CYS A 134 -2.20 -11.06 -1.79
C CYS A 134 -2.15 -9.85 -0.85
N ARG A 135 -2.75 -8.72 -1.26
CA ARG A 135 -2.83 -7.51 -0.42
C ARG A 135 -3.62 -7.76 0.86
N ILE A 136 -4.79 -8.40 0.75
CA ILE A 136 -5.65 -8.75 1.88
C ILE A 136 -4.88 -9.60 2.90
N ILE A 137 -4.19 -10.65 2.44
CA ILE A 137 -3.40 -11.54 3.30
C ILE A 137 -2.32 -10.75 4.03
N ILE A 138 -1.54 -9.93 3.30
CA ILE A 138 -0.47 -9.12 3.89
C ILE A 138 -1.01 -8.17 4.96
N TYR A 139 -2.09 -7.44 4.67
CA TYR A 139 -2.70 -6.52 5.63
C TYR A 139 -3.39 -7.23 6.79
N ALA A 140 -3.95 -8.42 6.58
CA ALA A 140 -4.50 -9.25 7.65
C ALA A 140 -3.40 -9.76 8.59
N CYS A 141 -2.26 -10.19 8.05
CA CYS A 141 -1.09 -10.56 8.85
C CYS A 141 -0.56 -9.36 9.66
N ALA A 142 -0.50 -8.17 9.05
CA ALA A 142 -0.15 -6.94 9.76
C ALA A 142 -1.14 -6.62 10.88
N PHE A 143 -2.44 -6.69 10.61
CA PHE A 143 -3.51 -6.52 11.60
C PHE A 143 -3.32 -7.45 12.80
N ILE A 144 -3.21 -8.78 12.56
CA ILE A 144 -3.04 -9.77 13.62
C ILE A 144 -1.80 -9.44 14.46
N ARG A 145 -0.69 -9.06 13.81
CA ARG A 145 0.54 -8.73 14.51
C ARG A 145 0.39 -7.51 15.43
N TYR A 146 -0.23 -6.43 14.94
CA TYR A 146 -0.46 -5.23 15.74
C TYR A 146 -1.53 -5.46 16.82
N ALA A 147 -2.51 -6.34 16.60
CA ALA A 147 -3.47 -6.77 17.61
C ALA A 147 -2.79 -7.51 18.77
N VAL A 148 -1.88 -8.44 18.47
CA VAL A 148 -1.08 -9.15 19.48
C VAL A 148 -0.17 -8.18 20.26
N LEU A 149 0.47 -7.22 19.57
CA LEU A 149 1.27 -6.19 20.23
C LEU A 149 0.42 -5.30 21.16
N TYR A 150 -0.81 -4.97 20.74
CA TYR A 150 -1.73 -4.22 21.58
C TYR A 150 -2.17 -5.04 22.80
N ALA A 151 -2.51 -6.32 22.64
CA ALA A 151 -2.86 -7.18 23.77
C ALA A 151 -1.71 -7.31 24.79
N ALA A 152 -0.45 -7.25 24.33
CA ALA A 152 0.72 -7.38 25.18
C ALA A 152 1.15 -6.06 25.89
N LYS A 153 1.08 -4.92 25.20
CA LYS A 153 1.64 -3.64 25.71
C LYS A 153 0.63 -2.49 25.79
N SER A 154 -0.60 -2.68 25.33
CA SER A 154 -1.71 -1.73 25.39
C SER A 154 -1.37 -0.31 24.91
N THR A 155 -0.51 -0.18 23.88
CA THR A 155 -0.11 1.15 23.40
C THR A 155 -1.16 1.75 22.45
N ARG A 156 -1.36 3.07 22.55
CA ARG A 156 -2.24 3.82 21.63
C ARG A 156 -1.80 3.64 20.17
N PHE A 157 -0.49 3.64 19.92
CA PHE A 157 0.09 3.42 18.60
C PHE A 157 -0.34 2.05 18.01
N SER A 158 -0.16 0.96 18.77
CA SER A 158 -0.54 -0.38 18.29
C SER A 158 -2.03 -0.53 18.02
N LEU A 159 -2.88 0.14 18.80
CA LEU A 159 -4.34 0.13 18.57
C LEU A 159 -4.72 0.84 17.27
N ILE A 160 -4.17 2.03 17.03
CA ILE A 160 -4.49 2.81 15.83
C ILE A 160 -3.92 2.12 14.57
N MET A 161 -2.71 1.56 14.65
CA MET A 161 -2.12 0.76 13.57
C MET A 161 -2.97 -0.47 13.24
N CYS A 162 -3.40 -1.20 14.28
CA CYS A 162 -4.29 -2.35 14.16
C CYS A 162 -5.60 -1.96 13.45
N ALA A 163 -6.26 -0.89 13.91
CA ALA A 163 -7.48 -0.38 13.27
C ALA A 163 -7.25 0.01 11.81
N GLY A 164 -6.13 0.68 11.49
CA GLY A 164 -5.77 1.02 10.12
C GLY A 164 -5.65 -0.20 9.20
N PHE A 165 -4.94 -1.26 9.63
CA PHE A 165 -4.84 -2.48 8.83
C PHE A 165 -6.16 -3.23 8.69
N LEU A 166 -7.00 -3.24 9.73
CA LEU A 166 -8.33 -3.84 9.64
C LEU A 166 -9.20 -3.12 8.59
N VAL A 167 -9.19 -1.79 8.60
CA VAL A 167 -9.94 -0.99 7.62
C VAL A 167 -9.37 -1.18 6.21
N LEU A 168 -8.04 -1.36 6.05
CA LEU A 168 -7.45 -1.76 4.76
C LEU A 168 -7.97 -3.11 4.28
N VAL A 169 -8.01 -4.13 5.16
CA VAL A 169 -8.54 -5.46 4.82
C VAL A 169 -9.99 -5.35 4.35
N ILE A 170 -10.84 -4.62 5.08
CA ILE A 170 -12.24 -4.39 4.68
C ILE A 170 -12.31 -3.70 3.31
N GLY A 171 -11.53 -2.63 3.12
CA GLY A 171 -11.50 -1.87 1.87
C GLY A 171 -11.08 -2.72 0.67
N TYR A 172 -10.09 -3.60 0.81
CA TYR A 172 -9.68 -4.49 -0.29
C TYR A 172 -10.66 -5.64 -0.52
N THR A 173 -11.31 -6.17 0.51
CA THR A 173 -12.36 -7.20 0.38
C THR A 173 -13.56 -6.65 -0.38
N LEU A 174 -13.98 -5.41 -0.09
CA LEU A 174 -15.05 -4.74 -0.82
C LEU A 174 -14.71 -4.45 -2.28
N ASN A 175 -13.43 -4.50 -2.67
CA ASN A 175 -13.03 -4.34 -4.07
C ASN A 175 -13.28 -5.62 -4.90
N ILE A 176 -13.47 -6.79 -4.27
CA ILE A 176 -13.62 -8.09 -4.96
C ILE A 176 -14.89 -8.16 -5.83
N PRO A 177 -16.09 -7.77 -5.36
CA PRO A 177 -17.27 -7.79 -6.24
C PRO A 177 -17.09 -6.94 -7.50
N GLY A 178 -16.39 -5.80 -7.36
CA GLY A 178 -16.07 -4.91 -8.47
C GLY A 178 -15.13 -5.51 -9.52
N THR A 179 -14.33 -6.54 -9.16
CA THR A 179 -13.46 -7.23 -10.13
C THR A 179 -14.21 -8.22 -11.02
N PHE A 180 -15.36 -8.74 -10.57
CA PHE A 180 -16.13 -9.76 -11.32
C PHE A 180 -17.39 -9.20 -11.98
N GLN A 181 -17.93 -8.08 -11.50
CA GLN A 181 -19.15 -7.50 -12.03
C GLN A 181 -18.98 -6.01 -12.32
N ALA A 182 -18.95 -5.65 -13.61
CA ALA A 182 -18.84 -4.26 -14.06
C ALA A 182 -20.03 -3.37 -13.63
N GLY A 183 -21.17 -3.94 -13.25
CA GLY A 183 -22.32 -3.20 -12.72
C GLY A 183 -22.15 -2.67 -11.29
N LEU A 184 -21.14 -3.15 -10.56
CA LEU A 184 -20.90 -2.80 -9.14
C LEU A 184 -19.81 -1.72 -8.96
N VAL A 185 -19.62 -0.83 -9.94
CA VAL A 185 -18.59 0.23 -9.88
C VAL A 185 -18.72 1.10 -8.61
N PHE A 186 -19.95 1.31 -8.13
CA PHE A 186 -20.21 2.05 -6.89
C PHE A 186 -19.52 1.43 -5.66
N ILE A 187 -19.46 0.09 -5.58
CA ILE A 187 -18.77 -0.60 -4.49
C ILE A 187 -17.26 -0.34 -4.55
N SER A 188 -16.68 -0.20 -5.75
CA SER A 188 -15.27 0.13 -5.91
C SER A 188 -14.93 1.54 -5.40
N VAL A 189 -15.88 2.48 -5.50
CA VAL A 189 -15.75 3.84 -4.93
C VAL A 189 -15.81 3.78 -3.40
N ILE A 190 -16.76 3.02 -2.83
CA ILE A 190 -16.82 2.79 -1.37
C ILE A 190 -15.51 2.16 -0.87
N ALA A 191 -15.02 1.14 -1.57
CA ALA A 191 -13.75 0.48 -1.28
C ALA A 191 -12.56 1.46 -1.32
N ALA A 192 -12.54 2.40 -2.28
CA ALA A 192 -11.53 3.46 -2.32
C ALA A 192 -11.65 4.43 -1.13
N ALA A 193 -12.87 4.85 -0.76
CA ALA A 193 -13.10 5.74 0.38
C ALA A 193 -12.63 5.11 1.70
N ILE A 194 -12.95 3.83 1.90
CA ILE A 194 -12.53 3.06 3.08
C ILE A 194 -11.01 2.96 3.14
N ARG A 195 -10.34 2.70 2.01
CA ARG A 195 -8.87 2.69 1.94
C ARG A 195 -8.25 4.04 2.27
N ILE A 196 -8.82 5.16 1.80
CA ILE A 196 -8.39 6.51 2.20
C ILE A 196 -8.51 6.67 3.72
N GLY A 197 -9.65 6.31 4.30
CA GLY A 197 -9.86 6.34 5.75
C GLY A 197 -8.82 5.51 6.50
N ALA A 198 -8.44 4.35 5.96
CA ALA A 198 -7.40 3.50 6.53
C ALA A 198 -6.00 4.13 6.47
N PHE A 199 -5.63 4.78 5.37
CA PHE A 199 -4.35 5.49 5.29
C PHE A 199 -4.33 6.75 6.17
N LEU A 200 -5.47 7.42 6.38
CA LEU A 200 -5.59 8.50 7.35
C LEU A 200 -5.44 8.01 8.79
N THR A 201 -6.01 6.86 9.15
CA THR A 201 -5.78 6.28 10.48
C THR A 201 -4.33 5.87 10.68
N LEU A 202 -3.67 5.30 9.67
CA LEU A 202 -2.23 5.06 9.71
C LEU A 202 -1.42 6.35 9.88
N LEU A 203 -1.75 7.42 9.15
CA LEU A 203 -1.12 8.72 9.31
C LEU A 203 -1.29 9.25 10.75
N THR A 204 -2.48 9.14 11.33
CA THR A 204 -2.74 9.53 12.72
C THR A 204 -1.94 8.69 13.71
N ALA A 205 -1.81 7.39 13.48
CA ALA A 205 -0.98 6.51 14.30
C ALA A 205 0.46 7.02 14.33
N TYR A 206 1.00 7.37 13.15
CA TYR A 206 2.32 7.95 13.07
C TYR A 206 2.37 9.30 13.76
N SER A 207 1.41 10.19 13.56
CA SER A 207 1.39 11.53 14.16
C SER A 207 1.46 11.53 15.69
N ILE A 208 0.87 10.52 16.34
CA ILE A 208 0.77 10.42 17.80
C ILE A 208 1.92 9.61 18.42
N GLY A 209 2.51 8.67 17.67
CA GLY A 209 3.66 7.86 18.10
C GLY A 209 4.99 8.56 17.86
#